data_AF-A0A7S1ZIM8-F1
#
_entry.id   AF-A0A7S1ZIM8-F1
#
_cell.length_a   1.000
_cell.length_b   1.000
_cell.length_c   1.000
_cell.angle_alpha   90.00
_cell.angle_beta   90.00
_cell.angle_gamma   90.00
#
_symmetry.space_group_name_H-M   'P 1'
#
loop_
_entity.id
_entity.type
_entity.pdbx_description
1 polymer ?
#
loop_
_entity_poly.entity_id
_entity_poly.type
_entity_poly.pdbx_seq_one_letter_code
_entity_poly.pdbx_strand_id
1 'polypeptide(L)'
;RGAESVEGTKVIFTGLASTPAMFEFCRSSLCDAGVMVTASHLPEDRNGFKMFTKNGGFSKKDIQTMTDLAILEARGLHDTGIIPPSSGPAAVMCSERVHFMKHYIQTLQDAIIRESSVEDDSSLPLAGLRIVLNAGNGSGSFFNNLLQKLGADVSSSFNLNP
;
A
#
# COMPACT_ATOMS: atom_id res chain seq x y z
N ARG A 1 -13.41 -7.96 -1.53
CA ARG A 1 -11.94 -8.14 -1.32
C ARG A 1 -11.55 -7.10 -0.28
N GLY A 2 -11.30 -7.54 0.94
CA GLY A 2 -11.03 -6.72 2.11
C GLY A 2 -10.42 -7.60 3.19
N ALA A 3 -10.36 -7.11 4.42
CA ALA A 3 -10.13 -7.93 5.60
C ALA A 3 -11.33 -7.73 6.55
N GLU A 4 -11.75 -8.82 7.19
CA GLU A 4 -12.81 -8.76 8.20
C GLU A 4 -12.29 -8.16 9.50
N SER A 5 -13.20 -7.50 10.22
CA SER A 5 -12.93 -6.94 11.53
C SER A 5 -13.80 -7.63 12.58
N VAL A 6 -13.26 -7.75 13.79
CA VAL A 6 -14.05 -8.04 14.98
C VAL A 6 -14.72 -6.77 15.51
N GLU A 7 -15.66 -6.91 16.43
CA GLU A 7 -16.30 -5.78 17.10
C GLU A 7 -15.26 -4.85 17.74
N GLY A 8 -15.49 -3.53 17.65
CA GLY A 8 -14.56 -2.52 18.15
C GLY A 8 -13.36 -2.24 17.26
N THR A 9 -13.16 -2.97 16.15
CA THR A 9 -12.09 -2.71 15.18
C THR A 9 -12.66 -2.18 13.86
N LYS A 10 -11.98 -1.19 13.26
CA LYS A 10 -12.29 -0.69 11.92
C LYS A 10 -11.20 -1.12 10.94
N VAL A 11 -11.57 -1.81 9.86
CA VAL A 11 -10.64 -2.16 8.78
C VAL A 11 -10.84 -1.22 7.60
N ILE A 12 -9.77 -0.49 7.26
CA ILE A 12 -9.71 0.35 6.07
C ILE A 12 -8.97 -0.40 4.96
N PHE A 13 -9.63 -0.62 3.84
CA PHE A 13 -9.04 -1.27 2.67
C PHE A 13 -8.61 -0.23 1.62
N THR A 14 -7.31 -0.16 1.36
CA THR A 14 -6.73 0.80 0.40
C THR A 14 -6.55 0.24 -1.02
N GLY A 15 -6.67 -1.08 -1.19
CA GLY A 15 -6.39 -1.75 -2.46
C GLY A 15 -4.89 -1.87 -2.72
N LEU A 16 -4.50 -1.80 -4.00
CA LEU A 16 -3.10 -1.82 -4.40
C LEU A 16 -2.42 -0.50 -3.97
N ALA A 17 -1.38 -0.63 -3.16
CA ALA A 17 -0.58 0.50 -2.70
C ALA A 17 0.89 0.10 -2.57
N SER A 18 1.79 1.06 -2.76
CA SER A 18 3.22 0.84 -2.53
C SER A 18 3.52 0.85 -1.02
N THR A 19 4.62 0.20 -0.60
CA THR A 19 5.08 0.25 0.80
C THR A 19 5.24 1.68 1.33
N PRO A 20 5.90 2.62 0.62
CA PRO A 20 6.01 3.99 1.13
C PRO A 20 4.65 4.72 1.21
N ALA A 21 3.72 4.48 0.28
CA ALA A 21 2.38 5.06 0.38
C ALA A 21 1.63 4.56 1.62
N MET A 22 1.67 3.26 1.89
CA MET A 22 1.01 2.71 3.07
C MET A 22 1.65 3.17 4.39
N PHE A 23 2.97 3.33 4.40
CA PHE A 23 3.67 3.89 5.55
C PHE A 23 3.23 5.35 5.81
N GLU A 24 3.12 6.16 4.77
CA GLU A 24 2.62 7.54 4.87
C GLU A 24 1.16 7.58 5.38
N PHE A 25 0.29 6.71 4.86
CA PHE A 25 -1.10 6.60 5.31
C PHE A 25 -1.23 6.32 6.82
N CYS A 26 -0.37 5.44 7.36
CA CYS A 26 -0.36 5.16 8.80
C CYS A 26 0.26 6.30 9.61
N ARG A 27 1.29 6.97 9.08
CA ARG A 27 1.90 8.14 9.74
C ARG A 27 0.99 9.36 9.78
N SER A 28 0.11 9.54 8.79
CA SER A 28 -0.88 10.63 8.78
C SER A 28 -2.02 10.44 9.80
N SER A 29 -1.89 9.47 10.72
CA SER A 29 -2.86 9.18 11.79
C SER A 29 -4.26 8.84 11.28
N LEU A 30 -4.36 8.33 10.04
CA LEU A 30 -5.60 7.82 9.46
C LEU A 30 -5.89 6.37 9.88
N CYS A 31 -4.89 5.67 10.43
CA CYS A 31 -5.03 4.37 11.07
C CYS A 31 -3.95 4.15 12.14
N ASP A 32 -4.23 3.27 13.11
CA ASP A 32 -3.30 2.94 14.20
C ASP A 32 -2.16 2.02 13.76
N ALA A 33 -2.48 1.10 12.84
CA ALA A 33 -1.55 0.15 12.26
C ALA A 33 -1.90 -0.13 10.80
N GLY A 34 -0.91 -0.57 10.04
CA GLY A 34 -1.06 -1.02 8.66
C GLY A 34 -0.52 -2.43 8.48
N VAL A 35 -1.25 -3.23 7.70
CA VAL A 35 -0.83 -4.56 7.25
C VAL A 35 -0.86 -4.57 5.74
N MET A 36 0.24 -5.00 5.12
CA MET A 36 0.36 -5.16 3.68
C MET A 36 0.64 -6.61 3.35
N VAL A 37 -0.12 -7.15 2.39
CA VAL A 37 0.15 -8.45 1.79
C VAL A 37 1.14 -8.25 0.65
N THR A 38 2.41 -8.58 0.88
CA THR A 38 3.48 -8.45 -0.12
C THR A 38 4.70 -9.30 0.24
N ALA A 39 5.25 -9.98 -0.76
CA ALA A 39 6.53 -10.68 -0.69
C ALA A 39 7.72 -9.79 -1.12
N SER A 40 7.48 -8.50 -1.37
CA SER A 40 8.45 -7.52 -1.89
C SER A 40 9.03 -7.93 -3.25
N HIS A 41 10.11 -8.71 -3.26
CA HIS A 41 10.87 -9.14 -4.43
C HIS A 41 10.98 -10.67 -4.52
N LEU A 42 10.38 -11.40 -3.58
CA LEU A 42 10.35 -12.84 -3.63
C LEU A 42 9.55 -13.33 -4.85
N PRO A 43 9.79 -14.55 -5.31
CA PRO A 43 9.06 -15.14 -6.44
C PRO A 43 7.54 -15.12 -6.24
N GLU A 44 6.80 -15.19 -7.34
CA GLU A 44 5.33 -15.08 -7.37
C GLU A 44 4.59 -16.13 -6.50
N ASP A 45 5.24 -17.26 -6.22
CA ASP A 45 4.73 -18.34 -5.37
C ASP A 45 4.99 -18.10 -3.87
N ARG A 46 5.45 -16.90 -3.49
CA ARG A 46 5.66 -16.48 -2.10
C ARG A 46 4.79 -15.28 -1.77
N ASN A 47 4.38 -15.21 -0.51
CA ASN A 47 3.69 -14.05 0.05
C ASN A 47 4.22 -13.75 1.45
N GLY A 48 3.87 -12.58 1.97
CA GLY A 48 4.27 -12.15 3.31
C GLY A 48 3.42 -11.00 3.81
N PHE A 49 3.56 -10.70 5.09
CA PHE A 49 2.95 -9.54 5.71
C PHE A 49 4.04 -8.53 6.08
N LYS A 50 3.86 -7.28 5.66
CA LYS A 50 4.58 -6.14 6.26
C LYS A 50 3.63 -5.42 7.20
N MET A 51 4.06 -5.26 8.45
CA MET A 51 3.27 -4.62 9.51
C MET A 51 4.02 -3.41 10.05
N PHE A 52 3.30 -2.32 10.27
CA PHE A 52 3.84 -1.08 10.83
C PHE A 52 2.76 -0.34 11.60
N THR A 53 3.20 0.51 12.51
CA THR A 53 2.38 1.51 13.21
C THR A 53 2.87 2.91 12.83
N LYS A 54 2.20 3.95 13.33
CA LYS A 54 2.68 5.34 13.20
C LYS A 54 4.12 5.54 13.70
N ASN A 55 4.59 4.68 14.61
CA ASN A 55 5.91 4.74 15.21
C ASN A 55 7.00 3.98 14.43
N GLY A 56 6.63 3.22 13.39
CA GLY A 56 7.58 2.44 12.59
C GLY A 56 7.15 1.00 12.34
N GLY A 57 8.04 0.24 11.71
CA GLY A 57 7.86 -1.18 11.44
C GLY A 57 7.99 -2.04 12.69
N PHE A 58 7.41 -3.24 12.64
CA PHE A 58 7.46 -4.20 13.74
C PHE A 58 8.87 -4.81 13.86
N SER A 59 9.37 -4.93 15.08
CA SER A 59 10.59 -5.67 15.40
C SER A 59 10.35 -7.18 15.37
N LYS A 60 11.43 -7.98 15.41
CA LYS A 60 11.31 -9.45 15.53
C LYS A 60 10.51 -9.86 16.77
N LYS A 61 10.67 -9.14 17.88
CA LYS A 61 9.95 -9.39 19.13
C LYS A 61 8.46 -9.08 18.98
N ASP A 62 8.13 -7.98 18.30
CA ASP A 62 6.73 -7.61 18.05
C ASP A 62 6.04 -8.63 17.16
N ILE A 63 6.73 -9.11 16.11
CA ILE A 63 6.22 -10.17 15.22
C ILE A 63 5.97 -11.46 16.00
N GLN A 64 6.89 -11.87 16.87
CA GLN A 64 6.71 -13.06 17.70
C GLN A 64 5.48 -12.90 18.62
N THR A 65 5.39 -11.77 19.31
CA THR A 65 4.29 -11.47 20.23
C THR A 65 2.94 -11.47 19.51
N MET A 66 2.87 -10.82 18.34
CA MET A 66 1.67 -10.82 17.50
C MET A 66 1.28 -12.22 17.02
N THR A 67 2.26 -13.06 16.68
CA THR A 67 2.01 -14.43 16.24
C THR A 67 1.43 -15.26 17.37
N ASP A 68 1.99 -15.14 18.57
CA ASP A 68 1.51 -15.87 19.75
C ASP A 68 0.08 -15.46 20.12
N LEU A 69 -0.22 -14.15 20.10
CA LEU A 69 -1.58 -13.63 20.31
C LEU A 69 -2.56 -14.10 19.24
N ALA A 70 -2.16 -14.03 17.96
CA ALA A 70 -3.02 -14.48 16.86
C ALA A 70 -3.35 -15.97 16.94
N ILE A 71 -2.39 -16.81 17.36
CA ILE A 71 -2.63 -18.24 17.58
C ILE A 71 -3.63 -18.46 18.73
N LEU A 72 -3.46 -17.73 19.83
CA LEU A 72 -4.36 -17.84 20.99
C LEU A 72 -5.80 -17.44 20.62
N GLU A 73 -5.97 -16.30 19.96
CA GLU A 73 -7.28 -15.80 19.51
C GLU A 73 -7.93 -16.76 18.50
N ALA A 74 -7.16 -17.24 17.51
CA ALA A 74 -7.67 -18.18 16.52
C ALA A 74 -8.15 -19.50 17.16
N ARG A 75 -7.47 -20.00 18.19
CA ARG A 75 -7.91 -21.16 18.96
C ARG A 75 -9.20 -20.88 19.73
N GLY A 76 -9.30 -19.74 20.40
CA GLY A 76 -10.52 -19.34 21.12
C GLY A 76 -11.74 -19.24 20.20
N LEU A 77 -11.57 -18.67 19.01
CA LEU A 77 -12.61 -18.64 17.97
C LEU A 77 -13.00 -20.05 17.52
N HIS A 78 -12.00 -20.90 17.22
CA HIS A 78 -12.25 -22.29 16.82
C HIS A 78 -13.01 -23.08 17.89
N ASP A 79 -12.62 -22.97 19.15
CA ASP A 79 -13.24 -23.69 20.27
C ASP A 79 -14.69 -23.28 20.51
N THR A 80 -15.06 -22.05 20.14
CA THR A 80 -16.44 -21.54 20.14
C THR A 80 -17.21 -21.82 18.84
N GLY A 81 -16.61 -22.54 17.90
CA GLY A 81 -17.21 -22.92 16.62
C GLY A 81 -17.19 -21.82 15.56
N ILE A 82 -16.47 -20.72 15.78
CA ILE A 82 -16.31 -19.62 14.82
C ILE A 82 -15.12 -19.92 13.90
N ILE A 83 -15.37 -20.04 12.60
CA ILE A 83 -14.33 -20.24 11.58
C ILE A 83 -14.34 -19.02 10.65
N PRO A 84 -13.30 -18.16 10.70
CA PRO A 84 -13.16 -17.06 9.77
C PRO A 84 -13.00 -17.53 8.30
N PRO A 85 -13.52 -16.80 7.30
CA PRO A 85 -14.31 -15.58 7.45
C PRO A 85 -15.72 -15.85 7.99
N SER A 86 -16.10 -15.18 9.09
CA SER A 86 -17.44 -15.30 9.69
C SER A 86 -18.51 -14.59 8.84
N SER A 87 -18.06 -13.73 7.93
CA SER A 87 -18.81 -13.03 6.88
C SER A 87 -19.38 -13.95 5.78
N GLY A 88 -18.97 -15.23 5.76
CA GLY A 88 -19.41 -16.23 4.78
C GLY A 88 -18.63 -16.19 3.44
N PRO A 89 -18.89 -17.15 2.54
CA PRO A 89 -18.08 -17.37 1.34
C PRO A 89 -18.26 -16.29 0.26
N ALA A 90 -19.31 -15.45 0.37
CA ALA A 90 -19.72 -14.52 -0.68
C ALA A 90 -18.92 -13.21 -0.67
N ALA A 91 -18.38 -12.75 0.47
CA ALA A 91 -17.55 -11.55 0.53
C ALA A 91 -16.82 -11.40 1.88
N VAL A 92 -15.51 -11.12 1.84
CA VAL A 92 -14.79 -10.49 2.95
C VAL A 92 -15.05 -8.98 2.90
N MET A 93 -15.71 -8.45 3.91
CA MET A 93 -16.14 -7.06 4.02
C MET A 93 -15.17 -6.27 4.91
N CYS A 94 -14.62 -5.18 4.39
CA CYS A 94 -13.91 -4.17 5.19
C CYS A 94 -14.90 -3.11 5.69
N SER A 95 -14.57 -2.44 6.78
CA SER A 95 -15.39 -1.35 7.33
C SER A 95 -15.43 -0.12 6.40
N GLU A 96 -14.34 0.17 5.69
CA GLU A 96 -14.25 1.29 4.75
C GLU A 96 -13.27 1.00 3.60
N ARG A 97 -13.53 1.55 2.42
CA ARG A 97 -12.58 1.54 1.30
C ARG A 97 -12.08 2.96 1.03
N VAL A 98 -10.74 3.14 1.02
CA VAL A 98 -10.10 4.45 0.83
C VAL A 98 -9.17 4.43 -0.37
N HIS A 99 -9.34 5.39 -1.29
CA HIS A 99 -8.48 5.52 -2.48
C HIS A 99 -7.25 6.41 -2.22
N PHE A 100 -6.41 6.00 -1.27
CA PHE A 100 -5.28 6.82 -0.78
C PHE A 100 -4.24 7.14 -1.87
N MET A 101 -4.02 6.24 -2.83
CA MET A 101 -3.02 6.43 -3.88
C MET A 101 -3.24 7.72 -4.69
N LYS A 102 -4.48 8.19 -4.85
CA LYS A 102 -4.75 9.47 -5.53
C LYS A 102 -4.11 10.64 -4.79
N HIS A 103 -4.25 10.68 -3.47
CA HIS A 103 -3.65 11.71 -2.63
C HIS A 103 -2.12 11.60 -2.62
N TYR A 104 -1.61 10.39 -2.42
CA TYR A 104 -0.16 10.14 -2.42
C TYR A 104 0.53 10.55 -3.72
N ILE A 105 -0.07 10.22 -4.87
CA ILE A 105 0.47 10.61 -6.19
C ILE A 105 0.49 12.13 -6.34
N GLN A 106 -0.55 12.83 -5.89
CA GLN A 106 -0.59 14.30 -5.92
C GLN A 106 0.54 14.90 -5.06
N THR A 107 0.72 14.41 -3.83
CA THR A 107 1.79 14.87 -2.95
C THR A 107 3.18 14.67 -3.59
N LEU A 108 3.41 13.54 -4.26
CA LEU A 108 4.65 13.31 -5.00
C LEU A 108 4.81 14.28 -6.18
N GLN A 109 3.73 14.52 -6.94
CA GLN A 109 3.73 15.45 -8.06
C GLN A 109 4.11 16.87 -7.60
N ASP A 110 3.44 17.36 -6.55
CA ASP A 110 3.66 18.69 -6.00
C ASP A 110 5.09 18.85 -5.45
N ALA A 111 5.60 17.80 -4.79
CA ALA A 111 6.98 17.78 -4.31
C ALA A 111 7.99 17.88 -5.48
N ILE A 112 7.81 17.09 -6.55
CA ILE A 112 8.72 17.14 -7.71
C ILE A 112 8.71 18.51 -8.36
N ILE A 113 7.52 19.11 -8.56
CA ILE A 113 7.39 20.46 -9.13
C ILE A 113 8.13 21.46 -8.25
N ARG A 114 7.87 21.46 -6.94
CA ARG A 114 8.49 22.39 -6.00
C ARG A 114 10.02 22.30 -5.97
N GLU A 115 10.57 21.09 -6.00
CA GLU A 115 12.04 20.90 -5.91
C GLU A 115 12.75 21.08 -7.26
N SER A 116 12.02 21.10 -8.38
CA SER A 116 12.63 21.15 -9.73
C SER A 116 13.28 22.50 -10.10
N SER A 117 13.13 23.54 -9.27
CA SER A 117 13.74 24.87 -9.45
C SER A 117 13.51 25.51 -10.84
N VAL A 118 12.47 25.08 -11.56
CA VAL A 118 12.12 25.65 -12.86
C VAL A 118 11.58 27.06 -12.62
N GLU A 119 12.32 28.07 -13.11
CA GLU A 119 11.98 29.49 -12.93
C GLU A 119 10.71 29.90 -13.69
N ASP A 120 10.33 29.12 -14.71
CA ASP A 120 9.04 29.22 -15.35
C ASP A 120 7.99 28.45 -14.54
N ASP A 121 6.78 29.00 -14.48
CA ASP A 121 5.54 28.44 -13.92
C ASP A 121 5.07 27.17 -14.69
N SER A 122 6.03 26.37 -15.15
CA SER A 122 5.85 25.19 -15.96
C SER A 122 5.43 24.03 -15.07
N SER A 123 4.17 23.64 -15.23
CA SER A 123 3.62 22.39 -14.71
C SER A 123 4.32 21.11 -15.23
N LEU A 124 5.32 21.25 -16.13
CA LEU A 124 6.00 20.15 -16.82
C LEU A 124 7.52 20.16 -16.57
N PRO A 125 7.99 19.93 -15.33
CA PRO A 125 9.40 20.03 -14.98
C PRO A 125 10.30 18.97 -15.62
N LEU A 126 9.72 17.90 -16.18
CA LEU A 126 10.45 16.83 -16.87
C LEU A 126 10.35 16.91 -18.40
N ALA A 127 9.85 18.03 -18.93
CA ALA A 127 9.76 18.25 -20.37
C ALA A 127 11.12 18.10 -21.06
N GLY A 128 11.15 17.37 -22.18
CA GLY A 128 12.37 17.09 -22.95
C GLY A 128 13.19 15.91 -22.43
N LEU A 129 12.87 15.34 -21.26
CA LEU A 129 13.51 14.13 -20.76
C LEU A 129 12.84 12.88 -21.33
N ARG A 130 13.66 11.88 -21.66
CA ARG A 130 13.22 10.52 -21.97
C ARG A 130 13.55 9.62 -20.79
N ILE A 131 12.52 9.06 -20.15
CA ILE A 131 12.66 8.25 -18.94
C ILE A 131 12.02 6.89 -19.19
N VAL A 132 12.80 5.84 -19.00
CA VAL A 132 12.32 4.45 -19.11
C VAL A 132 12.04 3.92 -17.71
N LEU A 133 10.77 3.59 -17.44
CA LEU A 133 10.37 2.89 -16.22
C LEU A 133 10.14 1.40 -16.51
N ASN A 134 10.84 0.55 -15.79
CA ASN A 134 10.49 -0.86 -15.64
C ASN A 134 9.89 -1.05 -14.25
N ALA A 135 8.56 -1.18 -14.15
CA ALA A 135 7.88 -1.32 -12.86
C ALA A 135 7.77 -2.78 -12.38
N GLY A 136 8.28 -3.74 -13.17
CA GLY A 136 8.28 -5.17 -12.82
C GLY A 136 6.89 -5.75 -12.57
N ASN A 137 5.84 -5.17 -13.15
CA ASN A 137 4.43 -5.51 -12.88
C ASN A 137 4.11 -5.42 -11.37
N GLY A 138 4.76 -4.50 -10.66
CA GLY A 138 4.55 -4.25 -9.24
C GLY A 138 3.72 -3.00 -8.97
N SER A 139 3.47 -2.74 -7.68
CA SER A 139 2.71 -1.57 -7.20
C SER A 139 3.31 -0.20 -7.56
N GLY A 140 4.49 -0.15 -8.18
CA GLY A 140 5.16 1.07 -8.63
C GLY A 140 4.75 1.55 -10.03
N SER A 141 3.89 0.82 -10.75
CA SER A 141 3.49 1.18 -12.12
C SER A 141 2.85 2.58 -12.24
N PHE A 142 2.29 3.12 -11.15
CA PHE A 142 1.75 4.48 -11.10
C PHE A 142 2.78 5.56 -11.46
N PHE A 143 4.08 5.31 -11.23
CA PHE A 143 5.14 6.25 -11.59
C PHE A 143 5.14 6.58 -13.09
N ASN A 144 4.74 5.63 -13.96
CA ASN A 144 4.67 5.90 -15.39
C ASN A 144 3.71 7.06 -15.71
N ASN A 145 2.51 7.04 -15.12
CA ASN A 145 1.53 8.09 -15.32
C ASN A 145 1.96 9.42 -14.66
N LEU A 146 2.60 9.34 -13.49
CA LEU A 146 3.15 10.52 -12.81
C LEU A 146 4.23 11.22 -13.64
N LEU A 147 5.22 10.46 -14.13
CA LEU A 147 6.30 10.98 -14.96
C LEU A 147 5.78 11.59 -16.26
N GLN A 148 4.81 10.92 -16.90
CA GLN A 148 4.14 11.44 -18.10
C GLN A 148 3.43 12.78 -17.83
N LYS A 149 2.69 12.89 -16.71
CA LYS A 149 2.01 14.14 -16.31
C LYS A 149 2.97 15.29 -16.06
N LEU A 150 4.20 14.98 -15.66
CA LEU A 150 5.27 15.96 -15.43
C LEU A 150 6.05 16.30 -16.70
N GLY A 151 5.66 15.76 -17.87
CA GLY A 151 6.22 16.12 -19.18
C GLY A 151 7.29 15.19 -19.73
N ALA A 152 7.64 14.11 -19.02
CA ALA A 152 8.61 13.15 -19.52
C ALA A 152 8.04 12.28 -20.66
N ASP A 153 8.87 11.98 -21.65
CA ASP A 153 8.60 10.91 -22.61
C ASP A 153 8.91 9.56 -21.96
N VAL A 154 7.85 8.80 -21.69
CA VAL A 154 7.87 7.47 -21.06
C VAL A 154 7.44 6.36 -22.03
N SER A 155 7.46 6.63 -23.34
CA SER A 155 6.96 5.71 -24.38
C SER A 155 7.65 4.34 -24.40
N SER A 156 8.88 4.26 -23.89
CA SER A 156 9.68 3.04 -23.83
C SER A 156 9.55 2.28 -22.50
N SER A 157 8.68 2.71 -21.58
CA SER A 157 8.42 2.02 -20.31
C SER A 157 7.71 0.69 -20.50
N PHE A 158 7.98 -0.29 -19.63
CA PHE A 158 7.46 -1.65 -19.74
C PHE A 158 7.22 -2.30 -18.37
N ASN A 159 6.54 -3.45 -18.36
CA ASN A 159 6.08 -4.16 -17.16
C ASN A 159 5.25 -3.26 -16.22
N LEU A 160 4.18 -2.67 -16.76
CA LEU A 160 3.35 -1.67 -16.06
C LEU A 160 2.02 -2.22 -15.51
N ASN A 161 1.77 -3.54 -15.60
CA ASN A 161 0.50 -4.16 -15.25
C ASN A 161 0.61 -4.96 -13.94
N PRO A 162 0.23 -4.37 -12.79
CA PRO A 162 0.30 -5.01 -11.48
C PRO A 162 -0.77 -6.06 -11.22
#